data_AF-X1ANJ8-F1
#
_entry.id   AF-X1ANJ8-F1
#
_cell.length_a   1.000
_cell.length_b   1.000
_cell.length_c   1.000
_cell.angle_alpha   90.00
_cell.angle_beta   90.00
_cell.angle_gamma   90.00
#
_symmetry.space_group_name_H-M   'P 1'
#
loop_
_entity.id
_entity.type
_entity.pdbx_description
1 polymer ?
#
loop_
_entity_poly.entity_id
_entity_poly.type
_entity_poly.pdbx_seq_one_letter_code
_entity_poly.pdbx_strand_id
1 'polypeptide(L)'
;MARADNPIWLSLDRWAAILGISPLSFNQLTSQYYAVGNCGEVWFQTAWQNTDQASRDDISEAILEAEERVKALAGYNLLPDWTTDERLNTVRPARPEVFSSGVNVRGQLKSVPLRWSYIISGGQKQK
;
A
#
# COMPACT_ATOMS: atom_id res chain seq x y z
N MET A 1 13.45 -13.66 1.69
CA MET A 1 12.72 -12.50 1.15
C MET A 1 12.33 -11.68 2.36
N ALA A 2 12.71 -10.40 2.38
CA ALA A 2 12.39 -9.54 3.51
C ALA A 2 10.88 -9.32 3.53
N ARG A 3 10.27 -9.62 4.68
CA ARG A 3 8.82 -9.50 4.86
C ARG A 3 8.50 -8.12 5.43
N ALA A 4 7.45 -7.50 4.91
CA ALA A 4 6.76 -6.39 5.54
C ALA A 4 5.44 -6.93 6.14
N ASP A 5 5.07 -6.44 7.32
CA ASP A 5 3.74 -6.72 7.89
C ASP A 5 2.66 -5.82 7.29
N ASN A 6 3.05 -4.63 6.85
CA ASN A 6 2.17 -3.71 6.11
C ASN A 6 2.18 -4.02 4.60
N PRO A 7 1.01 -3.95 3.93
CA PRO A 7 0.96 -4.09 2.48
C PRO A 7 1.53 -2.85 1.80
N ILE A 8 2.70 -2.99 1.18
CA ILE A 8 3.40 -1.92 0.45
C ILE A 8 3.54 -2.28 -1.04
N TRP A 9 3.55 -1.28 -1.91
CA TRP A 9 3.70 -1.46 -3.36
C TRP A 9 5.14 -1.77 -3.75
N LEU A 10 6.11 -1.12 -3.11
CA LEU A 10 7.53 -1.36 -3.31
C LEU A 10 8.02 -2.45 -2.36
N SER A 11 8.47 -3.58 -2.91
CA SER A 11 9.03 -4.64 -2.08
C SER A 11 10.32 -4.20 -1.37
N LEU A 12 10.49 -4.63 -0.13
CA LEU A 12 11.66 -4.29 0.69
C LEU A 12 12.98 -4.74 0.04
N ASP A 13 13.00 -5.90 -0.61
CA ASP A 13 14.19 -6.37 -1.34
C ASP A 13 14.51 -5.48 -2.55
N ARG A 14 13.49 -4.94 -3.24
CA ARG A 14 13.69 -4.01 -4.34
C ARG A 14 14.21 -2.67 -3.84
N TRP A 15 13.67 -2.17 -2.73
CA TRP A 15 14.17 -0.98 -2.05
C TRP A 15 15.64 -1.13 -1.65
N ALA A 16 16.01 -2.26 -1.04
CA ALA A 16 17.39 -2.56 -0.66
C ALA A 16 18.32 -2.59 -1.89
N ALA A 17 17.88 -3.20 -2.98
CA ALA A 17 18.63 -3.23 -4.24
C ALA A 17 18.82 -1.82 -4.85
N ILE A 18 17.81 -0.94 -4.76
CA ILE A 18 17.90 0.45 -5.23
C ILE A 18 18.96 1.24 -4.44
N LEU A 19 19.04 1.00 -3.13
CA LEU A 19 20.02 1.65 -2.26
C LEU A 19 21.42 1.01 -2.29
N GLY A 20 21.61 -0.06 -3.06
CA GLY A 20 22.88 -0.80 -3.11
C GLY A 20 23.18 -1.57 -1.83
N ILE A 21 22.16 -1.85 -1.00
CA ILE A 21 22.30 -2.68 0.18
C ILE A 21 22.40 -4.15 -0.26
N SER A 22 23.31 -4.90 0.36
CA SER A 22 23.43 -6.33 0.08
C SER A 22 22.14 -7.06 0.47
N PRO A 23 21.53 -7.84 -0.45
CA PRO A 23 20.31 -8.57 -0.14
C PRO A 23 20.54 -9.63 0.94
N LEU A 24 21.75 -10.15 1.09
CA LEU A 24 22.08 -11.14 2.13
C LEU A 24 22.02 -10.53 3.53
N SER A 25 22.70 -9.38 3.72
CA SER A 25 22.68 -8.64 4.99
C SER A 25 21.26 -8.18 5.34
N PHE A 26 20.54 -7.67 4.34
CA PHE A 26 19.18 -7.21 4.52
C PHE A 26 18.21 -8.35 4.84
N ASN A 27 18.46 -9.58 4.38
CA ASN A 27 17.63 -10.77 4.64
C ASN A 27 18.04 -11.60 5.86
N GLN A 28 18.94 -11.10 6.74
CA GLN A 28 19.45 -11.88 7.88
C GLN A 28 20.22 -13.15 7.49
N LEU A 29 20.85 -13.15 6.31
CA LEU A 29 21.66 -14.27 5.84
C LEU A 29 23.15 -13.94 6.01
N THR A 30 23.84 -14.79 6.77
CA THR A 30 25.29 -14.72 6.98
C THR A 30 25.97 -15.90 6.31
N SER A 31 27.14 -15.70 5.69
CA SER A 31 27.95 -16.76 5.09
C SER A 31 29.42 -16.52 5.36
N GLN A 32 30.18 -17.59 5.58
CA GLN A 32 31.64 -17.52 5.74
C GLN A 32 32.38 -16.98 4.50
N TYR A 33 31.75 -17.08 3.33
CA TYR A 33 32.30 -16.58 2.06
C TYR A 33 31.94 -15.12 1.77
N TYR A 34 30.95 -14.58 2.50
CA TYR A 34 30.50 -13.20 2.39
C TYR A 34 30.60 -12.57 3.78
N ALA A 35 31.79 -12.05 4.10
CA ALA A 35 32.00 -11.33 5.33
C ALA A 35 31.09 -10.09 5.35
N VAL A 36 30.24 -9.99 6.38
CA VAL A 36 29.51 -8.76 6.68
C VAL A 36 30.57 -7.72 7.01
N GLY A 37 30.67 -6.64 6.22
CA GLY A 37 31.77 -5.67 6.34
C GLY A 37 31.77 -4.89 7.65
N ASN A 38 32.62 -3.87 7.80
CA ASN A 38 32.69 -3.05 9.03
C ASN A 38 31.42 -2.24 9.34
N CYS A 39 30.49 -2.10 8.40
CA CYS A 39 29.12 -1.58 8.63
C CYS A 39 28.08 -2.72 8.78
N GLY A 40 28.56 -3.95 8.94
CA GLY A 40 27.91 -5.21 8.65
C GLY A 40 27.19 -5.80 9.84
N GLU A 41 26.16 -5.10 10.30
CA GLU A 41 25.15 -5.77 11.07
C GLU A 41 24.01 -6.24 10.17
N VAL A 42 23.47 -7.38 10.57
CA VAL A 42 22.28 -7.93 9.97
C VAL A 42 21.10 -7.00 10.29
N TRP A 43 20.26 -6.73 9.30
CA TRP A 43 19.07 -5.90 9.54
C TRP A 43 17.95 -6.70 10.17
N PHE A 44 17.56 -6.26 11.36
CA PHE A 44 16.52 -6.90 12.14
C PHE A 44 15.12 -6.56 11.64
N GLN A 45 14.16 -7.43 11.95
CA GLN A 45 12.78 -7.19 11.54
C GLN A 45 12.19 -6.02 12.31
N THR A 46 12.44 -6.00 13.62
CA THR A 46 11.83 -5.09 14.60
C THR A 46 12.90 -4.28 15.32
N ALA A 47 12.57 -3.04 15.70
CA ALA A 47 13.50 -2.09 16.33
C ALA A 47 14.03 -2.53 17.71
N TRP A 48 13.31 -3.37 18.46
CA TRP A 48 13.79 -3.81 19.78
C TRP A 48 15.00 -4.76 19.71
N GLN A 49 15.22 -5.41 18.57
CA GLN A 49 16.35 -6.33 18.38
C GLN A 49 17.67 -5.57 18.22
N ASN A 50 17.61 -4.34 17.69
CA ASN A 50 18.72 -3.42 17.58
C ASN A 50 18.17 -1.99 17.52
N THR A 51 18.35 -1.23 18.59
CA THR A 51 17.83 0.13 18.72
C THR A 51 18.64 1.17 17.96
N ASP A 52 19.86 0.82 17.54
CA ASP A 52 20.80 1.77 16.93
C ASP A 52 20.66 1.82 15.40
N GLN A 53 19.83 0.94 14.83
CA GLN A 53 19.61 0.82 13.39
C GLN A 53 18.12 0.84 13.05
N ALA A 54 17.79 1.36 11.87
CA ALA A 54 16.43 1.28 11.35
C ALA A 54 16.04 -0.17 11.09
N SER A 55 14.87 -0.57 11.59
CA SER A 55 14.34 -1.92 11.37
C SER A 55 13.57 -2.01 10.05
N ARG A 56 13.35 -3.22 9.57
CA ARG A 56 12.56 -3.44 8.35
C ARG A 56 11.12 -2.95 8.50
N ASP A 57 10.57 -3.03 9.70
CA ASP A 57 9.22 -2.54 9.98
C ASP A 57 9.16 -1.01 9.85
N ASP A 58 10.13 -0.29 10.43
CA ASP A 58 10.22 1.18 10.31
C ASP A 58 10.33 1.62 8.85
N ILE A 59 11.08 0.87 8.05
CA ILE A 59 11.23 1.15 6.62
C ILE A 59 9.95 0.85 5.85
N SER A 60 9.25 -0.24 6.21
CA SER A 60 7.97 -0.56 5.59
C SER A 60 6.93 0.53 5.89
N GLU A 61 6.94 1.10 7.10
CA GLU A 61 6.07 2.22 7.48
C GLU A 61 6.44 3.49 6.71
N ALA A 62 7.72 3.81 6.59
CA ALA A 62 8.18 4.97 5.82
C ALA A 62 7.86 4.85 4.31
N ILE A 63 7.96 3.64 3.74
CA ILE A 63 7.57 3.36 2.35
C ILE A 63 6.06 3.54 2.20
N LEU A 64 5.26 2.98 3.11
CA LEU A 64 3.81 3.13 3.10
C LEU A 64 3.39 4.60 3.13
N GLU A 65 3.98 5.40 4.01
CA GLU A 65 3.71 6.84 4.09
C GLU A 65 4.07 7.56 2.78
N ALA A 66 5.20 7.22 2.18
CA ALA A 66 5.59 7.78 0.89
C ALA A 66 4.62 7.40 -0.23
N GLU A 67 4.15 6.14 -0.25
CA GLU A 67 3.16 5.65 -1.21
C GLU A 67 1.81 6.35 -1.06
N GLU A 68 1.35 6.59 0.18
CA GLU A 68 0.12 7.36 0.45
C GLU A 68 0.23 8.80 -0.03
N ARG A 69 1.39 9.45 0.14
CA ARG A 69 1.63 10.80 -0.39
C ARG A 69 1.63 10.83 -1.91
N VAL A 70 2.24 9.83 -2.56
CA VAL A 70 2.23 9.68 -4.02
C VAL A 70 0.81 9.47 -4.52
N LYS A 71 0.04 8.60 -3.87
CA LYS A 71 -1.38 8.35 -4.16
C LYS A 71 -2.22 9.63 -4.03
N ALA A 72 -2.02 10.40 -2.97
CA ALA A 72 -2.73 11.66 -2.75
C ALA A 72 -2.44 12.69 -3.86
N LEU A 73 -1.21 12.73 -4.35
CA LEU A 73 -0.81 13.63 -5.44
C LEU A 73 -1.31 13.14 -6.81
N ALA A 74 -1.20 11.84 -7.08
CA ALA A 74 -1.64 11.25 -8.35
C ALA A 74 -3.17 11.23 -8.50
N GLY A 75 -3.89 11.11 -7.38
CA GLY A 75 -5.35 10.99 -7.37
C GLY A 75 -5.85 9.59 -7.75
N TYR A 76 -4.98 8.57 -7.75
CA TYR A 76 -5.30 7.16 -7.96
C TYR A 76 -4.18 6.24 -7.40
N ASN A 77 -4.47 4.95 -7.26
CA ASN A 77 -3.48 3.95 -6.84
C ASN A 77 -2.56 3.54 -8.01
N LEU A 78 -1.25 3.50 -7.80
CA LEU A 78 -0.30 3.07 -8.83
C LEU A 78 -0.32 1.56 -9.06
N LEU A 79 -0.55 0.78 -8.00
CA LEU A 79 -0.77 -0.65 -8.06
C LEU A 79 -2.21 -1.00 -7.65
N PRO A 80 -2.77 -2.12 -8.16
CA PRO A 80 -4.05 -2.62 -7.69
C PRO A 80 -4.00 -2.87 -6.18
N ASP A 81 -4.89 -2.21 -5.45
CA ASP A 81 -5.03 -2.37 -4.01
C ASP A 81 -6.51 -2.41 -3.62
N TRP A 82 -6.80 -3.08 -2.51
CA TRP A 82 -8.15 -3.21 -1.99
C TRP A 82 -8.55 -1.96 -1.21
N THR A 83 -9.48 -1.19 -1.76
CA THR A 83 -10.08 -0.05 -1.05
C THR A 83 -11.51 -0.38 -0.65
N THR A 84 -11.86 -0.07 0.60
CA THR A 84 -13.23 -0.17 1.11
C THR A 84 -13.95 1.16 0.97
N ASP A 85 -15.26 1.12 0.74
CA ASP A 85 -16.14 2.30 0.67
C ASP A 85 -15.71 3.38 -0.33
N GLU A 86 -15.31 2.98 -1.54
CA GLU A 86 -14.94 3.94 -2.59
C GLU A 86 -16.13 4.79 -3.08
N ARG A 87 -17.35 4.26 -2.95
CA ARG A 87 -18.58 4.92 -3.39
C ARG A 87 -18.84 6.16 -2.56
N LEU A 88 -18.89 7.32 -3.21
CA LEU A 88 -19.34 8.55 -2.57
C LEU A 88 -20.86 8.58 -2.52
N ASN A 89 -21.40 9.07 -1.40
CA ASN A 89 -22.83 9.25 -1.26
C ASN A 89 -23.33 10.31 -2.25
N THR A 90 -24.16 9.89 -3.20
CA THR A 90 -24.87 10.83 -4.06
C THR A 90 -25.86 11.64 -3.23
N VAL A 91 -25.95 12.95 -3.49
CA VAL A 91 -26.90 13.83 -2.82
C VAL A 91 -28.31 13.28 -2.99
N ARG A 92 -28.96 12.96 -1.86
CA ARG A 92 -30.37 12.58 -1.86
C ARG A 92 -31.20 13.87 -1.91
N PRO A 93 -32.15 14.01 -2.84
CA PRO A 93 -33.05 15.15 -2.83
C PRO A 93 -33.84 15.15 -1.50
N ALA A 94 -33.98 16.32 -0.89
CA ALA A 94 -34.68 16.51 0.40
C ALA A 94 -36.21 16.32 0.31
N ARG A 95 -36.72 15.85 -0.84
CA ARG A 95 -38.13 15.56 -1.09
C ARG A 95 -38.32 14.04 -1.09
N PRO A 96 -39.00 13.47 -0.09
CA PRO A 96 -39.24 12.02 0.02
C PRO A 96 -39.95 11.42 -1.20
N GLU A 97 -40.77 12.23 -1.87
CA GLU A 97 -41.56 11.85 -3.05
C GLU A 97 -40.71 11.64 -4.30
N VAL A 98 -39.50 12.21 -4.35
CA VAL A 98 -38.57 12.04 -5.47
C VAL A 98 -37.81 10.73 -5.26
N PHE A 99 -38.50 9.62 -5.49
CA PHE A 99 -37.91 8.29 -5.37
C PHE A 99 -36.81 8.12 -6.43
N SER A 100 -35.56 8.01 -5.98
CA SER A 100 -34.44 7.77 -6.86
C SER A 100 -34.43 6.31 -7.31
N SER A 101 -35.12 6.01 -8.41
CA SER A 101 -34.96 4.73 -9.14
C SER A 101 -33.49 4.53 -9.55
N GLY A 102 -33.02 3.29 -9.67
CA GLY A 102 -31.64 2.97 -10.09
C GLY A 102 -31.29 3.42 -11.52
N VAL A 103 -32.28 3.93 -12.25
CA VAL A 103 -32.15 4.51 -13.59
C VAL A 103 -32.38 6.02 -13.59
N ASN A 104 -31.72 6.73 -14.50
CA ASN A 104 -31.93 8.15 -14.76
C ASN A 104 -33.19 8.38 -15.61
N VAL A 105 -33.57 9.64 -15.86
CA VAL A 105 -34.74 10.01 -16.67
C VAL A 105 -34.63 9.50 -18.13
N ARG A 106 -33.43 9.12 -18.58
CA ARG A 106 -33.15 8.54 -19.90
C ARG A 106 -33.16 7.01 -19.90
N GLY A 107 -33.56 6.36 -18.80
CA GLY A 107 -33.58 4.90 -18.65
C GLY A 107 -32.20 4.25 -18.50
N GLN A 108 -31.13 5.03 -18.35
CA GLN A 108 -29.77 4.52 -18.16
C GLN A 108 -29.50 4.28 -16.67
N LEU A 109 -28.68 3.28 -16.34
CA LEU A 109 -28.23 3.03 -14.96
C LEU A 109 -27.53 4.28 -14.41
N LYS A 110 -27.83 4.62 -13.16
CA LYS A 110 -27.17 5.73 -12.47
C LYS A 110 -25.71 5.38 -12.21
N SER A 111 -24.81 6.26 -12.65
CA SER A 111 -23.42 6.23 -12.22
C SER A 111 -23.32 6.72 -10.77
N VAL A 112 -22.39 6.13 -10.03
CA VAL A 112 -22.04 6.56 -8.67
C VAL A 112 -20.67 7.22 -8.75
N PRO A 113 -20.50 8.44 -8.21
CA PRO A 113 -19.18 9.04 -8.14
C PRO A 113 -18.29 8.21 -7.21
N LEU A 114 -17.08 7.93 -7.68
CA LEU A 114 -16.06 7.18 -6.96
C LEU A 114 -14.96 8.14 -6.52
N ARG A 115 -14.31 7.86 -5.40
CA ARG A 115 -13.20 8.69 -4.93
C ARG A 115 -11.99 8.63 -5.87
N TRP A 116 -11.63 7.44 -6.36
CA TRP A 116 -10.42 7.23 -7.16
C TRP A 116 -10.73 6.96 -8.65
N SER A 117 -12.00 6.70 -9.00
CA SER A 117 -12.51 6.54 -10.38
C SER A 117 -11.92 5.38 -11.21
N TYR A 118 -10.88 4.69 -10.73
CA TYR A 118 -10.25 3.54 -11.39
C TYR A 118 -10.57 2.24 -10.64
N ILE A 119 -11.46 1.42 -11.21
CA ILE A 119 -11.84 0.11 -10.65
C ILE A 119 -11.52 -0.99 -11.65
N ILE A 120 -10.90 -2.07 -11.16
CA ILE A 120 -10.69 -3.31 -11.91
C ILE A 120 -11.85 -4.28 -11.66
N SER A 121 -12.17 -4.55 -10.39
CA SER A 121 -13.25 -5.45 -9.99
C SER A 121 -13.77 -5.10 -8.59
N GLY A 122 -14.99 -5.53 -8.29
CA GLY A 122 -15.57 -5.46 -6.94
C GLY A 122 -15.73 -6.86 -6.34
N GLY A 123 -15.79 -6.96 -5.01
CA GLY A 123 -15.97 -8.22 -4.29
C GLY A 123 -15.93 -8.05 -2.78
N GLN A 124 -15.65 -9.13 -2.06
CA GLN A 124 -15.32 -9.08 -0.62
C GLN A 124 -13.86 -9.49 -0.43
N LYS A 125 -13.12 -8.74 0.41
CA LYS A 125 -11.77 -9.13 0.82
C LYS A 125 -11.88 -10.39 1.66
N GLN A 126 -11.29 -11.49 1.19
CA GLN A 126 -11.14 -12.70 2.00
C GLN A 126 -10.15 -12.40 3.12
N LYS A 127 -10.49 -12.79 4.36
CA LYS A 127 -9.63 -12.63 5.53
C LYS A 127 -8.35 -13.44 5.41
#